data_AF-A0A946S4P7-F1
#
_entry.id   AF-A0A946S4P7-F1
#
_cell.length_a   1.000
_cell.length_b   1.000
_cell.length_c   1.000
_cell.angle_alpha   90.00
_cell.angle_beta   90.00
_cell.angle_gamma   90.00
#
_symmetry.space_group_name_H-M   'P 1'
#
loop_
_entity.id
_entity.type
_entity.pdbx_description
1 polymer ?
#
loop_
_entity_poly.entity_id
_entity_poly.type
_entity_poly.pdbx_seq_one_letter_code
_entity_poly.pdbx_strand_id
1 'polypeptide(L)'
;MKKLIFFIVGLFLLSACSSKRNITYLNGVNEYANTDISKHKTPYIIQEDDILRIDIRSMVPEAAIVYNKIPQNTNTSTNLNLLQLEGYLVSSDYSINFPVLGTLDVKGSTLELEKKITKLLLEGGH
;
A
#
# COMPACT_ATOMS: atom_id res chain seq x y z
N MET A 1 6.11 47.89 49.74
CA MET A 1 7.12 47.51 48.71
C MET A 1 7.12 46.01 48.41
N LYS A 2 7.54 45.12 49.34
CA LYS A 2 7.65 43.66 49.08
C LYS A 2 6.33 42.96 48.70
N LYS A 3 5.22 43.29 49.37
CA LYS A 3 3.88 42.70 49.08
C LYS A 3 3.36 43.06 47.68
N LEU A 4 3.71 44.24 47.16
CA LEU A 4 3.32 44.69 45.82
C LEU A 4 4.09 43.92 44.73
N ILE A 5 5.38 43.64 44.99
CA ILE A 5 6.22 42.84 44.09
C ILE A 5 5.68 41.41 43.97
N PHE A 6 5.30 40.78 45.09
CA PHE A 6 4.68 39.44 45.07
C PHE A 6 3.37 39.43 44.29
N PHE A 7 2.56 40.49 44.37
CA PHE A 7 1.31 40.60 43.62
C PHE A 7 1.54 40.72 42.10
N ILE A 8 2.54 41.51 41.70
CA ILE A 8 2.92 41.69 40.29
C ILE A 8 3.49 40.39 39.69
N VAL A 9 4.34 39.67 40.43
CA VAL A 9 4.86 38.37 39.99
C VAL A 9 3.74 37.34 39.87
N GLY A 10 2.77 37.35 40.80
CA GLY A 10 1.57 36.52 40.70
C GLY A 10 0.81 36.77 39.40
N LEU A 11 0.55 38.04 39.05
CA LEU A 11 -0.19 38.39 37.84
C LEU A 11 0.50 37.94 36.54
N PHE A 12 1.84 37.98 36.49
CA PHE A 12 2.62 37.48 35.36
C PHE A 12 2.58 35.95 35.20
N LEU A 13 2.40 35.21 36.29
CA LEU A 13 2.29 33.75 36.23
C LEU A 13 0.93 33.29 35.65
N LEU A 14 -0.13 34.11 35.80
CA LEU A 14 -1.45 33.81 35.22
C LEU A 14 -1.52 34.07 33.70
N SER A 15 -0.65 34.91 33.13
CA SER A 15 -0.63 35.19 31.69
C SER A 15 0.15 34.17 30.86
N ALA A 16 0.87 33.25 31.50
CA ALA A 16 1.59 32.16 30.81
C ALA A 16 0.68 31.03 30.29
N CYS A 17 -0.61 31.02 30.65
CA CYS A 17 -1.57 30.04 30.15
C CYS A 17 -2.03 30.41 28.73
N SER A 18 -1.27 30.00 27.72
CA SER A 18 -1.69 30.09 26.31
C SER A 18 -2.74 29.02 26.02
N SER A 19 -3.90 29.42 25.49
CA SER A 19 -4.83 28.46 24.88
C SER A 19 -4.13 27.72 23.74
N LYS A 20 -4.41 26.41 23.59
CA LYS A 20 -3.81 25.56 22.56
C LYS A 20 -4.07 26.20 21.19
N ARG A 21 -3.00 26.64 20.55
CA ARG A 21 -3.06 27.26 19.22
C ARG A 21 -3.51 26.20 18.23
N ASN A 22 -4.48 26.56 17.39
CA ASN A 22 -4.96 25.73 16.28
C ASN A 22 -3.75 25.13 15.54
N ILE A 23 -3.55 23.83 15.73
CA ILE A 23 -2.63 23.06 14.91
C ILE A 23 -3.26 22.99 13.53
N THR A 24 -2.77 23.79 12.59
CA THR A 24 -3.33 23.90 11.22
C THR A 24 -3.54 22.55 10.56
N TYR A 25 -2.74 21.55 10.93
CA TYR A 25 -2.84 20.17 10.47
C TYR A 25 -4.17 19.47 10.80
N LEU A 26 -4.88 19.87 11.87
CA LEU A 26 -6.14 19.24 12.29
C LEU A 26 -7.37 20.15 12.17
N ASN A 27 -7.25 21.27 11.46
CA ASN A 27 -8.40 22.10 11.14
C ASN A 27 -9.30 21.33 10.16
N GLY A 28 -10.56 21.08 10.53
CA GLY A 28 -11.55 20.40 9.67
C GLY A 28 -11.91 18.96 10.09
N VAL A 29 -11.28 18.38 11.12
CA VAL A 29 -11.61 17.00 11.57
C VAL A 29 -13.08 16.84 12.01
N ASN A 30 -13.71 17.92 12.48
CA ASN A 30 -15.13 17.93 12.85
C ASN A 30 -16.08 17.88 11.63
N GLU A 31 -15.62 18.26 10.43
CA GLU A 31 -16.41 18.16 9.19
C GLU A 31 -16.47 16.73 8.64
N TYR A 32 -15.55 15.85 9.08
CA TYR A 32 -15.40 14.49 8.56
C TYR A 32 -15.62 13.39 9.60
N ALA A 33 -16.35 13.69 10.68
CA ALA A 33 -16.55 12.76 11.81
C ALA A 33 -17.16 11.39 11.43
N ASN A 34 -17.78 11.26 10.25
CA ASN A 34 -18.43 10.04 9.76
C ASN A 34 -18.15 9.74 8.28
N THR A 35 -17.02 10.16 7.71
CA THR A 35 -16.66 9.70 6.36
C THR A 35 -16.22 8.25 6.41
N ASP A 36 -16.99 7.38 5.77
CA ASP A 36 -16.63 5.99 5.52
C ASP A 36 -15.40 5.95 4.60
N ILE A 37 -14.23 5.87 5.24
CA ILE A 37 -12.90 5.87 4.60
C ILE A 37 -12.77 4.73 3.59
N SER A 38 -13.59 3.68 3.70
CA SER A 38 -13.60 2.56 2.76
C SER A 38 -14.13 2.94 1.37
N LYS A 39 -15.01 3.95 1.28
CA LYS A 39 -15.59 4.41 0.00
C LYS A 39 -14.68 5.35 -0.79
N HIS A 40 -13.63 5.87 -0.18
CA HIS A 40 -12.67 6.79 -0.81
C HIS A 40 -11.32 6.14 -1.10
N LYS A 41 -11.20 4.81 -0.96
CA LYS A 41 -9.96 4.12 -1.29
C LYS A 41 -9.81 4.03 -2.81
N THR A 42 -9.01 4.93 -3.38
CA THR A 42 -8.58 4.81 -4.77
C THR A 42 -7.79 3.50 -4.94
N PRO A 43 -8.06 2.72 -6.00
CA PRO A 43 -7.28 1.53 -6.27
C PRO A 43 -5.82 1.93 -6.52
N TYR A 44 -4.89 1.11 -6.03
CA TYR A 44 -3.47 1.32 -6.28
C TYR A 44 -3.18 1.13 -7.78
N ILE A 45 -2.47 2.09 -8.36
CA ILE A 45 -2.03 2.04 -9.76
C ILE A 45 -0.58 1.61 -9.79
N ILE A 46 -0.30 0.55 -10.53
CA ILE A 46 1.02 -0.07 -10.67
C ILE A 46 2.00 0.95 -11.26
N GLN A 47 3.20 1.03 -10.68
CA GLN A 47 4.29 1.92 -11.11
C GLN A 47 5.51 1.12 -11.59
N GLU A 48 6.41 1.81 -12.28
CA GLU A 48 7.76 1.29 -12.55
C GLU A 48 8.50 0.97 -11.24
N ASP A 49 9.39 -0.01 -11.28
CA ASP A 49 10.15 -0.53 -10.13
C ASP A 49 9.30 -1.20 -9.03
N ASP A 50 7.97 -1.29 -9.20
CA ASP A 50 7.13 -2.12 -8.33
C ASP A 50 7.51 -3.60 -8.45
N ILE A 51 7.34 -4.33 -7.35
CA ILE A 51 7.53 -5.78 -7.32
C ILE A 51 6.17 -6.43 -7.06
N LEU A 52 5.61 -7.02 -8.11
CA LEU A 52 4.33 -7.68 -8.07
C LEU A 52 4.51 -9.15 -7.66
N ARG A 53 3.78 -9.57 -6.64
CA ARG A 53 3.63 -10.99 -6.31
C ARG A 53 2.29 -11.47 -6.87
N ILE A 54 2.36 -12.48 -7.73
CA ILE A 54 1.20 -13.03 -8.41
C ILE A 54 1.20 -14.54 -8.15
N ASP A 55 0.18 -15.01 -7.44
CA ASP A 55 0.01 -16.42 -7.08
C ASP A 55 -1.23 -16.97 -7.82
N ILE A 56 -1.04 -17.89 -8.77
CA ILE A 56 -2.12 -18.58 -9.47
C ILE A 56 -2.55 -19.79 -8.65
N ARG A 57 -3.86 -19.93 -8.42
CA ARG A 57 -4.47 -21.07 -7.72
C ARG A 57 -5.58 -21.65 -8.56
N SER A 58 -5.67 -22.97 -8.59
CA SER A 58 -6.72 -23.72 -9.26
C SER A 58 -7.24 -24.82 -8.34
N MET A 59 -8.44 -25.34 -8.63
CA MET A 59 -8.97 -26.54 -7.97
C MET A 59 -8.10 -27.77 -8.22
N VAL A 60 -7.39 -27.79 -9.36
CA VAL A 60 -6.38 -28.80 -9.69
C VAL A 60 -5.01 -28.15 -9.53
N PRO A 61 -4.29 -28.37 -8.41
CA PRO A 61 -3.03 -27.69 -8.14
C PRO A 61 -1.99 -27.87 -9.25
N GLU A 62 -1.97 -29.04 -9.88
CA GLU A 62 -1.03 -29.41 -10.94
C GLU A 62 -1.15 -28.49 -12.16
N ALA A 63 -2.35 -27.99 -12.45
CA ALA A 63 -2.60 -27.06 -13.55
C ALA A 63 -2.05 -25.65 -13.27
N ALA A 64 -1.94 -25.26 -11.99
CA ALA A 64 -1.44 -23.94 -11.60
C ALA A 64 0.09 -23.88 -11.46
N ILE A 65 0.77 -25.03 -11.27
CA ILE A 65 2.22 -25.09 -11.03
C ILE A 65 3.00 -24.41 -12.16
N VAL A 66 2.61 -24.62 -13.42
CA VAL A 66 3.35 -24.11 -14.58
C VAL A 66 3.30 -22.59 -14.72
N TYR A 67 2.32 -21.93 -14.09
CA TYR A 67 2.13 -20.48 -14.14
C TYR A 67 2.78 -19.74 -12.96
N ASN A 68 3.20 -20.46 -11.93
CA ASN A 68 3.84 -19.90 -10.75
C ASN A 68 5.37 -20.02 -10.84
N LYS A 69 6.08 -19.03 -10.30
CA LYS A 69 7.52 -19.18 -10.05
C LYS A 69 7.74 -20.28 -9.02
N ILE A 70 8.63 -21.23 -9.33
CA ILE A 70 9.03 -22.27 -8.37
C ILE A 70 9.93 -21.59 -7.33
N PRO A 71 9.54 -21.53 -6.04
CA PRO A 71 10.38 -20.95 -5.01
C PRO A 71 11.67 -21.77 -4.87
N GLN A 72 12.83 -21.11 -4.98
CA GLN A 72 14.13 -21.78 -4.89
C GLN A 72 14.50 -22.16 -3.44
N ASN A 73 13.76 -21.69 -2.43
CA ASN A 73 14.09 -21.93 -1.03
C ASN A 73 12.82 -22.25 -0.23
N THR A 74 12.69 -23.50 0.23
CA THR A 74 11.54 -24.01 1.00
C THR A 74 11.53 -23.55 2.46
N ASN A 75 12.43 -22.64 2.86
CA ASN A 75 12.51 -22.14 4.22
C ASN A 75 11.52 -20.98 4.42
N THR A 76 10.42 -21.29 5.10
CA THR A 76 9.18 -20.52 5.32
C THR A 76 9.32 -19.26 6.18
N SER A 77 10.47 -18.58 6.16
CA SER A 77 10.59 -17.25 6.77
C SER A 77 10.26 -16.19 5.72
N THR A 78 9.10 -15.53 5.85
CA THR A 78 8.66 -14.43 5.00
C THR A 78 9.57 -13.20 5.20
N ASN A 79 10.77 -13.26 4.61
CA ASN A 79 11.71 -12.14 4.56
C ASN A 79 11.30 -11.23 3.39
N LEU A 80 11.29 -9.90 3.59
CA LEU A 80 11.03 -8.95 2.51
C LEU A 80 12.04 -9.10 1.35
N ASN A 81 13.28 -9.49 1.67
CA ASN A 81 14.31 -9.81 0.69
C ASN A 81 13.93 -11.01 -0.21
N LEU A 82 13.09 -11.94 0.28
CA LEU A 82 12.60 -13.07 -0.51
C LEU A 82 11.50 -12.64 -1.49
N LEU A 83 10.67 -11.65 -1.14
CA LEU A 83 9.68 -11.09 -2.05
C LEU A 83 10.34 -10.42 -3.27
N GLN A 84 11.48 -9.76 -3.05
CA GLN A 84 12.33 -9.24 -4.12
C GLN A 84 12.88 -10.35 -5.04
N LEU A 85 13.15 -11.53 -4.48
CA LEU A 85 13.69 -12.66 -5.20
C LEU A 85 12.61 -13.43 -5.99
N GLU A 86 11.39 -13.50 -5.45
CA GLU A 86 10.30 -14.33 -5.99
C GLU A 86 9.25 -13.53 -6.78
N GLY A 87 9.21 -12.20 -6.67
CA GLY A 87 8.26 -11.34 -7.36
C GLY A 87 8.61 -11.03 -8.83
N TYR A 88 7.76 -10.25 -9.48
CA TYR A 88 7.95 -9.72 -10.83
C TYR A 88 8.23 -8.23 -10.76
N LEU A 89 9.44 -7.83 -11.17
CA LEU A 89 9.81 -6.42 -11.29
C LEU A 89 9.09 -5.79 -12.49
N VAL A 90 8.41 -4.68 -12.25
CA VAL A 90 7.78 -3.88 -13.32
C VAL A 90 8.84 -3.04 -14.01
N SER A 91 9.00 -3.26 -15.31
CA SER A 91 9.93 -2.50 -16.14
C SER A 91 9.44 -1.07 -16.40
N SER A 92 10.31 -0.23 -16.95
CA SER A 92 10.00 1.16 -17.31
C SER A 92 8.94 1.30 -18.42
N ASP A 93 8.71 0.26 -19.22
CA ASP A 93 7.60 0.19 -20.18
C ASP A 93 6.27 -0.31 -19.56
N TYR A 94 6.23 -0.50 -18.24
CA TYR A 94 5.14 -1.11 -17.49
C TYR A 94 4.83 -2.52 -17.95
N SER A 95 5.86 -3.35 -18.10
CA SER A 95 5.69 -4.76 -18.41
C SER A 95 6.36 -5.68 -17.40
N ILE A 96 5.90 -6.92 -17.35
CA ILE A 96 6.52 -8.01 -16.57
C ILE A 96 6.71 -9.23 -17.47
N ASN A 97 7.74 -10.02 -17.21
CA ASN A 97 7.92 -11.32 -17.85
C ASN A 97 7.29 -12.43 -16.98
N PHE A 98 6.15 -12.94 -17.42
CA PHE A 98 5.34 -13.91 -16.69
C PHE A 98 5.51 -15.33 -17.27
N PRO A 99 5.59 -16.40 -16.45
CA PRO A 99 5.72 -17.77 -16.93
C PRO A 99 4.55 -18.14 -17.85
N VAL A 100 4.86 -18.82 -18.96
CA VAL A 100 3.92 -19.28 -20.00
C VAL A 100 3.25 -18.15 -20.80
N LEU A 101 2.72 -17.12 -20.13
CA LEU A 101 2.04 -15.99 -20.77
C LEU A 101 3.00 -14.96 -21.39
N GLY A 102 4.30 -15.03 -21.07
CA GLY A 102 5.33 -14.17 -21.63
C GLY A 102 5.24 -12.73 -21.11
N THR A 103 5.58 -11.77 -21.96
CA THR A 103 5.56 -10.35 -21.60
C THR A 103 4.14 -9.82 -21.48
N LEU A 104 3.79 -9.33 -20.28
CA LEU A 104 2.49 -8.75 -19.99
C LEU A 104 2.62 -7.26 -19.70
N ASP A 105 1.79 -6.44 -20.36
CA ASP A 105 1.58 -5.04 -19.98
C ASP A 105 0.74 -4.98 -18.70
N VAL A 106 1.25 -4.27 -17.69
CA VAL A 106 0.69 -4.14 -16.34
C VAL A 106 0.17 -2.73 -16.03
N LYS A 107 0.03 -1.86 -17.03
CA LYS A 107 -0.56 -0.53 -16.83
C LYS A 107 -1.97 -0.64 -16.24
N GLY A 108 -2.22 0.19 -15.22
CA GLY A 108 -3.52 0.29 -14.56
C GLY A 108 -3.49 -0.20 -13.13
N SER A 109 -4.65 -0.62 -12.64
CA SER A 109 -4.81 -1.11 -11.28
C SER A 109 -4.45 -2.59 -11.13
N THR A 110 -4.14 -3.01 -9.91
CA THR A 110 -3.92 -4.43 -9.59
C THR A 110 -5.13 -5.31 -9.93
N LEU A 111 -6.35 -4.77 -9.81
CA LEU A 111 -7.59 -5.46 -10.17
C LEU A 111 -7.74 -5.65 -11.69
N GLU A 112 -7.31 -4.68 -12.49
CA GLU A 112 -7.32 -4.80 -13.94
C GLU A 112 -6.31 -5.85 -14.41
N LEU A 113 -5.12 -5.87 -13.80
CA LEU A 113 -4.11 -6.89 -14.06
C LEU A 113 -4.63 -8.29 -13.70
N GLU A 114 -5.25 -8.45 -12.54
CA GLU A 114 -5.88 -9.72 -12.12
C GLU A 114 -6.87 -10.22 -13.18
N LYS A 115 -7.83 -9.37 -13.56
CA LYS A 115 -8.83 -9.70 -14.59
C LYS A 115 -8.20 -10.06 -15.93
N LYS A 116 -7.14 -9.34 -16.32
CA LYS A 116 -6.39 -9.59 -17.57
C LYS A 116 -5.74 -10.97 -17.56
N ILE A 117 -5.05 -11.32 -16.47
CA ILE A 117 -4.40 -12.63 -16.32
C ILE A 117 -5.46 -13.75 -16.29
N THR A 118 -6.55 -13.59 -15.53
CA THR A 118 -7.64 -14.58 -15.50
C THR A 118 -8.21 -14.81 -16.89
N LYS A 119 -8.45 -13.75 -17.66
CA LYS A 119 -8.95 -13.87 -19.03
C LYS A 119 -7.99 -14.66 -19.93
N LEU A 120 -6.70 -14.36 -19.87
CA LEU A 120 -5.68 -15.07 -20.67
C LEU A 120 -5.59 -16.56 -20.31
N LEU A 121 -5.70 -16.90 -19.03
CA LEU A 121 -5.70 -18.29 -18.57
C LEU A 121 -6.94 -19.06 -19.06
N LEU A 122 -8.12 -18.44 -18.99
CA LEU A 122 -9.37 -19.04 -19.47
C LEU A 122 -9.38 -19.21 -21.00
N GLU A 123 -8.86 -18.24 -21.75
CA GLU A 123 -8.71 -18.35 -23.21
C GLU A 123 -7.71 -19.45 -23.60
N GLY A 124 -6.70 -19.70 -22.76
CA GLY A 124 -5.77 -20.82 -22.89
C GLY A 124 -6.36 -22.19 -22.51
N GLY A 125 -7.57 -22.24 -21.96
CA GLY A 125 -8.26 -23.48 -21.58
C GLY A 125 -7.86 -24.06 -20.21
N HIS A 126 -7.43 -23.21 -19.28
CA HIS A 126 -6.95 -23.59 -17.94
C HIS A 126 -7.81 -23.06 -16.80
#